data_AF-A0A5C6YPR8-F1
#
_entry.id   AF-A0A5C6YPR8-F1
#
_cell.length_a   1.000
_cell.length_b   1.000
_cell.length_c   1.000
_cell.angle_alpha   90.00
_cell.angle_beta   90.00
_cell.angle_gamma   90.00
#
_symmetry.space_group_name_H-M   'P 1'
#
loop_
_entity.id
_entity.type
_entity.pdbx_description
1 polymer ?
#
loop_
_entity_poly.entity_id
_entity_poly.type
_entity_poly.pdbx_seq_one_letter_code
_entity_poly.pdbx_strand_id
1 'polypeptide(L)'
;MIKSILAVVAIFILGNFSNSLFAQQKFEKESRLAQSDVPMNALNFIDSLKLKNKVKWYLEEGLERKSIEAKFKRNRKKHSVEFDALGNIEDVEIEIKWDELTTPLKNSIGTRLQKDCIKHRINKIQIQYTGNQIPLFLKLLSGKPTEDLTVKYEIIVKCRSEKSTELFEYLFTDKGHFVLASQIIFKPSYHLEY
;
A
#
# COMPACT_ATOMS: atom_id res chain seq x y z
N MET A 1 -55.63 -22.56 -42.79
CA MET A 1 -54.61 -21.65 -43.36
C MET A 1 -53.47 -21.53 -42.38
N ILE A 2 -52.35 -22.15 -42.74
CA ILE A 2 -51.06 -22.13 -42.05
C ILE A 2 -50.37 -20.80 -42.38
N LYS A 3 -49.88 -20.08 -41.38
CA LYS A 3 -48.74 -19.16 -41.54
C LYS A 3 -47.79 -19.35 -40.38
N SER A 4 -46.74 -20.11 -40.66
CA SER A 4 -45.50 -20.22 -39.94
C SER A 4 -44.88 -18.83 -39.75
N ILE A 5 -44.36 -18.51 -38.56
CA ILE A 5 -43.27 -17.55 -38.43
C ILE A 5 -42.15 -18.22 -37.64
N LEU A 6 -41.02 -18.33 -38.33
CA LEU A 6 -39.76 -18.88 -37.90
C LEU A 6 -39.16 -18.10 -36.71
N ALA A 7 -38.39 -18.86 -35.95
CA ALA A 7 -37.49 -18.46 -34.88
C ALA A 7 -36.45 -17.41 -35.30
N VAL A 8 -36.04 -16.55 -34.35
CA VAL A 8 -34.62 -16.24 -34.09
C VAL A 8 -34.47 -16.02 -32.58
N VAL A 9 -33.98 -17.03 -31.87
CA VAL A 9 -33.42 -16.85 -30.52
C VAL A 9 -31.97 -16.44 -30.71
N ALA A 10 -31.70 -15.13 -30.67
CA ALA A 10 -30.33 -14.60 -30.64
C ALA A 10 -29.81 -14.70 -29.20
N ILE A 11 -29.17 -15.83 -28.88
CA ILE A 11 -28.38 -15.98 -27.66
C ILE A 11 -27.14 -15.09 -27.80
N PHE A 12 -27.17 -13.93 -27.12
CA PHE A 12 -26.00 -13.08 -26.89
C PHE A 12 -25.10 -13.77 -25.86
N ILE A 13 -24.21 -14.67 -26.30
CA ILE A 13 -23.06 -15.09 -25.50
C ILE A 13 -22.04 -13.94 -25.59
N LEU A 14 -22.23 -12.92 -24.76
CA LEU A 14 -21.15 -12.01 -24.40
C LEU A 14 -20.18 -12.79 -23.52
N GLY A 15 -19.17 -13.36 -24.16
CA GLY A 15 -18.02 -13.96 -23.50
C GLY A 15 -17.44 -12.96 -22.50
N ASN A 16 -17.53 -13.31 -21.22
CA ASN A 16 -16.90 -12.60 -20.13
C ASN A 16 -15.38 -12.84 -20.21
N PHE A 17 -14.71 -12.16 -21.14
CA PHE A 17 -13.26 -11.98 -21.05
C PHE A 17 -12.99 -11.02 -19.90
N SER A 18 -12.88 -11.58 -18.71
CA SER A 18 -12.32 -10.89 -17.55
C SER A 18 -10.82 -10.76 -17.79
N ASN A 19 -10.44 -9.78 -18.62
CA ASN A 19 -9.09 -9.25 -18.59
C ASN A 19 -8.87 -8.74 -17.17
N SER A 20 -8.01 -9.39 -16.41
CA SER A 20 -7.47 -8.86 -15.17
C SER A 20 -6.62 -7.64 -15.52
N LEU A 21 -7.30 -6.51 -15.74
CA LEU A 21 -6.67 -5.21 -15.87
C LEU A 21 -6.08 -4.88 -14.50
N PHE A 22 -4.77 -5.08 -14.34
CA PHE A 22 -3.98 -4.39 -13.32
C PHE A 22 -3.98 -2.91 -13.70
N ALA A 23 -5.08 -2.22 -13.40
CA ALA A 23 -5.41 -0.93 -14.01
C ALA A 23 -4.64 0.25 -13.41
N GLN A 24 -3.81 0.04 -12.39
CA GLN A 24 -3.12 1.13 -11.71
C GLN A 24 -1.63 0.82 -11.59
N GLN A 25 -0.80 1.67 -12.20
CA GLN A 25 0.63 1.72 -11.94
C GLN A 25 0.88 2.77 -10.86
N LYS A 26 1.68 2.41 -9.85
CA LYS A 26 2.18 3.32 -8.83
C LYS A 26 3.63 3.62 -9.18
N PHE A 27 3.89 4.85 -9.64
CA PHE A 27 5.25 5.30 -9.86
C PHE A 27 5.80 5.83 -8.56
N GLU A 28 6.99 5.38 -8.18
CA GLU A 28 7.61 5.80 -6.94
C GLU A 28 9.09 6.10 -7.15
N LYS A 29 9.53 7.12 -6.44
CA LYS A 29 10.94 7.41 -6.22
C LYS A 29 11.09 7.93 -4.80
N GLU A 30 11.72 7.15 -3.96
CA GLU A 30 12.16 7.61 -2.64
C GLU A 30 13.57 8.20 -2.75
N SER A 31 13.78 9.37 -2.15
CA SER A 31 15.10 10.00 -2.02
C SER A 31 15.33 10.47 -0.59
N ARG A 32 16.60 10.45 -0.15
CA ARG A 32 16.94 10.85 1.21
C ARG A 32 16.67 12.35 1.38
N LEU A 33 15.90 12.72 2.41
CA LEU A 33 15.66 14.11 2.77
C LEU A 33 16.51 14.48 4.00
N ALA A 34 17.17 15.65 3.96
CA ALA A 34 17.84 16.18 5.14
C ALA A 34 16.81 16.70 6.13
N GLN A 35 17.09 16.60 7.43
CA GLN A 35 16.14 17.05 8.46
C GLN A 35 15.85 18.56 8.37
N SER A 36 16.80 19.36 7.87
CA SER A 36 16.63 20.79 7.61
C SER A 36 15.56 21.10 6.56
N ASP A 37 15.27 20.14 5.69
CA ASP A 37 14.37 20.30 4.54
C ASP A 37 12.96 19.74 4.84
N VAL A 38 12.78 19.19 6.05
CA VAL A 38 11.49 18.65 6.50
C VAL A 38 10.62 19.79 7.03
N PRO A 39 9.33 19.89 6.66
CA PRO A 39 8.39 20.84 7.21
C PRO A 39 8.32 20.77 8.74
N MET A 40 8.27 21.94 9.38
CA MET A 40 8.30 22.05 10.84
C MET A 40 7.17 21.26 11.52
N ASN A 41 5.98 21.19 10.91
CA ASN A 41 4.85 20.42 11.43
C ASN A 41 5.17 18.92 11.55
N ALA A 42 5.78 18.34 10.51
CA ALA A 42 6.19 16.93 10.51
C ALA A 42 7.31 16.67 11.52
N LEU A 43 8.31 17.57 11.58
CA LEU A 43 9.38 17.49 12.58
C LEU A 43 8.82 17.49 14.01
N ASN A 44 7.99 18.47 14.35
CA ASN A 44 7.37 18.60 15.66
C ASN A 44 6.52 17.38 16.01
N PHE A 45 5.75 16.85 15.04
CA PHE A 45 4.97 15.64 15.23
C PHE A 45 5.87 14.46 15.63
N ILE A 46 6.94 14.20 14.87
CA ILE A 46 7.83 13.08 15.14
C ILE A 46 8.64 13.27 16.43
N ASP A 47 9.11 14.49 16.72
CA ASP A 47 9.88 14.78 17.94
C ASP A 47 9.01 14.61 19.20
N SER A 48 7.72 14.93 19.12
CA SER A 48 6.77 14.73 20.22
C SER A 48 6.56 13.26 20.60
N LEU A 49 6.92 12.31 19.72
CA LEU A 49 6.91 10.87 20.03
C LEU A 49 8.07 10.44 20.93
N LYS A 50 9.05 11.32 21.18
CA LYS A 50 10.23 11.10 22.04
C LYS A 50 10.96 9.79 21.69
N LEU A 51 11.19 9.59 20.39
CA LEU A 51 11.82 8.38 19.87
C LEU A 51 13.28 8.29 20.35
N LYS A 52 13.69 7.10 20.80
CA LYS A 52 15.08 6.83 21.19
C LYS A 52 16.02 6.60 20.00
N ASN A 53 15.45 6.21 18.87
CA ASN A 53 16.20 5.83 17.67
C ASN A 53 16.20 6.98 16.65
N LYS A 54 17.27 7.06 15.87
CA LYS A 54 17.39 8.04 14.78
C LYS A 54 16.29 7.83 13.75
N VAL A 55 15.62 8.94 13.39
CA VAL A 55 14.64 9.00 12.31
C VAL A 55 15.35 9.19 10.98
N LYS A 56 14.88 8.49 9.95
CA LYS A 56 15.31 8.64 8.58
C LYS A 56 14.19 9.30 7.79
N TRP A 57 14.48 10.46 7.20
CA TRP A 57 13.52 11.20 6.40
C TRP A 57 13.72 10.92 4.91
N TYR A 58 12.61 10.76 4.20
CA TYR A 58 12.59 10.54 2.75
C TYR A 58 11.56 11.46 2.11
N LEU A 59 11.86 11.88 0.88
CA LEU A 59 10.88 12.46 -0.03
C LEU A 59 10.47 11.35 -0.99
N GLU A 60 9.17 11.06 -1.03
CA GLU A 60 8.56 10.15 -1.99
C GLU A 60 7.90 10.95 -3.10
N GLU A 61 8.24 10.63 -4.35
CA GLU A 61 7.72 11.31 -5.53
C GLU A 61 6.89 10.34 -6.38
N GLY A 62 5.58 10.54 -6.38
CA GLY A 62 4.61 9.89 -7.25
C GLY A 62 4.54 10.50 -8.66
N LEU A 63 3.51 10.16 -9.44
CA LEU A 63 3.19 10.89 -10.67
C LEU A 63 2.67 12.30 -10.34
N GLU A 64 1.65 12.38 -9.51
CA GLU A 64 0.91 13.62 -9.21
C GLU A 64 1.11 14.12 -7.77
N ARG A 65 1.72 13.31 -6.90
CA ARG A 65 1.86 13.61 -5.47
C ARG A 65 3.30 13.53 -5.01
N LYS A 66 3.62 14.30 -3.97
CA LYS A 66 4.83 14.13 -3.17
C LYS A 66 4.43 13.99 -1.71
N SER A 67 5.09 13.08 -1.00
CA SER A 67 4.96 12.93 0.44
C SER A 67 6.33 12.95 1.10
N ILE A 68 6.35 13.33 2.36
CA ILE A 68 7.53 13.28 3.21
C ILE A 68 7.31 12.15 4.20
N GLU A 69 8.30 11.30 4.37
CA GLU A 69 8.15 10.07 5.13
C GLU A 69 9.21 9.96 6.22
N ALA A 70 8.76 9.73 7.45
CA ALA A 70 9.61 9.45 8.59
C ALA A 70 9.68 7.94 8.86
N LYS A 71 10.83 7.33 8.57
CA LYS A 71 11.12 5.91 8.81
C LYS A 71 11.94 5.74 10.10
N PHE A 72 11.46 4.95 11.05
CA PHE A 72 12.17 4.65 12.30
C PHE A 72 11.81 3.27 12.87
N LYS A 73 12.55 2.83 13.90
CA LYS A 73 12.26 1.58 14.61
C LYS A 73 11.76 1.88 16.02
N ARG A 74 10.65 1.27 16.44
CA ARG A 74 10.09 1.34 17.79
C ARG A 74 9.55 -0.03 18.17
N ASN A 75 9.79 -0.48 19.41
CA ASN A 75 9.34 -1.80 19.89
C ASN A 75 9.69 -2.96 18.95
N ARG A 76 10.90 -2.92 18.38
CA ARG A 76 11.42 -3.85 17.37
C ARG A 76 10.71 -3.87 16.01
N LYS A 77 9.66 -3.07 15.81
CA LYS A 77 8.96 -2.90 14.53
C LYS A 77 9.42 -1.66 13.79
N LYS A 78 9.48 -1.74 12.47
CA LYS A 78 9.69 -0.56 11.61
C LYS A 78 8.36 0.17 11.47
N HIS A 79 8.44 1.48 11.56
CA HIS A 79 7.33 2.38 11.35
C HIS A 79 7.69 3.31 10.20
N SER A 80 6.71 3.59 9.35
CA SER A 80 6.67 4.74 8.44
C SER A 80 5.55 5.65 8.87
N VAL A 81 5.78 6.95 8.77
CA VAL A 81 4.76 7.97 8.96
C VAL A 81 4.84 8.88 7.76
N GLU A 82 3.81 8.87 6.91
CA GLU A 82 3.71 9.74 5.76
C GLU A 82 3.06 11.07 6.14
N PHE A 83 3.59 12.13 5.55
CA PHE A 83 3.10 13.49 5.65
C PHE A 83 2.94 14.08 4.25
N ASP A 84 1.96 14.97 4.10
CA ASP A 84 1.86 15.80 2.93
C ASP A 84 3.04 16.79 2.83
N ALA A 85 3.12 17.53 1.74
CA ALA A 85 4.18 18.53 1.51
C ALA A 85 4.20 19.67 2.54
N LEU A 86 3.12 19.90 3.28
CA LEU A 86 3.00 20.91 4.34
C LEU A 86 3.32 20.34 5.74
N GLY A 87 3.54 19.03 5.84
CA GLY A 87 3.83 18.32 7.08
C GLY A 87 2.59 17.90 7.88
N ASN A 88 1.41 17.86 7.26
CA ASN A 88 0.23 17.24 7.87
C ASN A 88 0.32 15.73 7.70
N ILE A 89 0.04 14.99 8.76
CA ILE A 89 0.12 13.52 8.72
C ILE A 89 -0.98 12.94 7.81
N GLU A 90 -0.59 12.03 6.94
CA GLU A 90 -1.51 11.31 6.05
C GLU A 90 -1.79 9.90 6.59
N ASP A 91 -0.73 9.16 6.94
CA ASP A 91 -0.86 7.81 7.47
C ASP A 91 0.27 7.38 8.42
N VAL A 92 0.03 6.24 9.05
CA VAL A 92 1.03 5.51 9.84
C VAL A 92 1.05 4.07 9.38
N GLU A 93 2.23 3.57 9.06
CA GLU A 93 2.43 2.19 8.67
C GLU A 93 3.34 1.45 9.63
N ILE A 94 2.97 0.21 9.97
CA ILE A 94 3.77 -0.65 10.85
C ILE A 94 4.06 -1.97 10.15
N GLU A 95 5.34 -2.26 9.93
CA GLU A 95 5.78 -3.53 9.34
C GLU A 95 5.50 -4.69 10.33
N ILE A 96 4.83 -5.73 9.84
CA ILE A 96 4.52 -6.96 10.57
C ILE A 96 4.97 -8.19 9.77
N LYS A 97 5.08 -9.32 10.45
CA LYS A 97 5.36 -10.62 9.82
C LYS A 97 4.06 -11.29 9.39
N TRP A 98 4.17 -12.18 8.40
CA TRP A 98 3.06 -13.02 7.95
C TRP A 98 2.39 -13.75 9.10
N ASP A 99 3.17 -14.30 10.03
CA ASP A 99 2.65 -15.07 11.15
C ASP A 99 1.81 -14.24 12.14
N GLU A 100 1.98 -12.91 12.16
CA GLU A 100 1.19 -11.99 12.98
C GLU A 100 -0.21 -11.70 12.39
N LEU A 101 -0.47 -12.06 11.13
CA LEU A 101 -1.78 -11.93 10.51
C LEU A 101 -2.78 -12.97 11.06
N THR A 102 -4.04 -12.58 11.14
CA THR A 102 -5.14 -13.50 11.46
C THR A 102 -5.34 -14.52 10.34
N THR A 103 -5.84 -15.72 10.67
CA THR A 103 -6.13 -16.76 9.68
C THR A 103 -7.05 -16.29 8.55
N PRO A 104 -8.16 -15.53 8.81
CA PRO A 104 -8.97 -14.98 7.74
C PRO A 104 -8.19 -14.07 6.78
N LEU A 105 -7.34 -13.18 7.29
CA LEU A 105 -6.50 -12.32 6.45
C LEU A 105 -5.51 -13.13 5.61
N LYS A 106 -4.83 -14.10 6.22
CA LYS A 106 -3.91 -15.01 5.52
C LYS A 106 -4.60 -15.72 4.36
N ASN A 107 -5.81 -16.22 4.60
CA ASN A 107 -6.61 -16.91 3.58
C ASN A 107 -7.00 -15.96 2.45
N SER A 108 -7.55 -14.78 2.77
CA SER A 108 -7.95 -13.80 1.75
C SER A 108 -6.78 -13.35 0.87
N ILE A 109 -5.63 -13.05 1.50
CA ILE A 109 -4.41 -12.66 0.78
C ILE A 109 -3.92 -13.84 -0.08
N GLY A 110 -3.82 -15.04 0.50
CA GLY A 110 -3.37 -16.24 -0.21
C GLY A 110 -4.23 -16.56 -1.43
N THR A 111 -5.56 -16.57 -1.27
CA THR A 111 -6.51 -16.80 -2.36
C THR A 111 -6.36 -15.76 -3.46
N ARG A 112 -6.20 -14.47 -3.10
CA ARG A 112 -6.02 -13.41 -4.09
C ARG A 112 -4.71 -13.59 -4.86
N LEU A 113 -3.59 -13.85 -4.17
CA LEU A 113 -2.29 -14.01 -4.81
C LEU A 113 -2.20 -15.28 -5.66
N GLN A 114 -2.91 -16.36 -5.30
CA GLN A 114 -3.01 -17.56 -6.14
C GLN A 114 -3.81 -17.31 -7.43
N LYS A 115 -4.81 -16.43 -7.37
CA LYS A 115 -5.58 -16.02 -8.55
C LYS A 115 -4.77 -15.13 -9.49
N ASP A 116 -4.00 -14.21 -8.94
CA ASP A 116 -3.34 -13.15 -9.71
C ASP A 116 -1.94 -13.53 -10.21
N CYS A 117 -1.26 -14.46 -9.52
CA CYS A 117 0.14 -14.80 -9.78
C CYS A 117 0.31 -16.31 -10.02
N ILE A 118 1.09 -16.68 -11.05
CA ILE A 118 1.54 -18.07 -11.25
C ILE A 118 2.41 -18.51 -10.07
N LYS A 119 3.26 -17.60 -9.60
CA LYS A 119 4.07 -17.75 -8.39
C LYS A 119 4.20 -16.38 -7.73
N HIS A 120 4.22 -16.34 -6.41
CA HIS A 120 4.40 -15.09 -5.67
C HIS A 120 5.44 -15.22 -4.55
N ARG A 121 6.01 -14.08 -4.17
CA ARG A 121 6.79 -13.92 -2.94
C ARG A 121 6.36 -12.64 -2.25
N ILE A 122 5.87 -12.75 -1.03
CA ILE A 122 5.59 -11.60 -0.17
C ILE A 122 6.93 -11.04 0.32
N ASN A 123 7.22 -9.79 -0.03
CA ASN A 123 8.42 -9.08 0.40
C ASN A 123 8.19 -8.30 1.69
N LYS A 124 7.00 -7.71 1.86
CA LYS A 124 6.68 -6.84 2.99
C LYS A 124 5.18 -6.87 3.28
N ILE A 125 4.81 -6.71 4.55
CA ILE A 125 3.43 -6.59 5.03
C ILE A 125 3.42 -5.41 6.01
N GLN A 126 2.52 -4.46 5.78
CA GLN A 126 2.34 -3.29 6.63
C GLN A 126 0.88 -3.19 7.05
N ILE A 127 0.64 -2.83 8.31
CA ILE A 127 -0.66 -2.33 8.73
C ILE A 127 -0.64 -0.82 8.49
N GLN A 128 -1.52 -0.33 7.64
CA GLN A 128 -1.73 1.09 7.40
C GLN A 128 -2.87 1.60 8.28
N TYR A 129 -2.63 2.70 8.96
CA TYR A 129 -3.60 3.44 9.74
C TYR A 129 -3.79 4.82 9.11
N THR A 130 -5.04 5.16 8.80
CA THR A 130 -5.42 6.50 8.33
C THR A 130 -6.54 7.06 9.19
N GLY A 131 -6.60 8.39 9.30
CA GLY A 131 -7.61 9.09 10.10
C GLY A 131 -7.08 10.43 10.61
N ASN A 132 -7.72 10.95 11.65
CA ASN A 132 -7.33 12.22 12.23
C ASN A 132 -5.96 12.14 12.93
N GLN A 133 -5.25 13.27 12.99
CA GLN A 133 -3.92 13.38 13.58
C GLN A 133 -3.85 12.88 15.03
N ILE A 134 -4.84 13.18 15.88
CA ILE A 134 -4.83 12.79 17.30
C ILE A 134 -4.91 11.26 17.46
N PRO A 135 -5.88 10.55 16.85
CA PRO A 135 -5.88 9.08 16.83
C PRO A 135 -4.58 8.46 16.32
N LEU A 136 -4.01 8.97 15.21
CA LEU A 136 -2.74 8.47 14.66
C LEU A 136 -1.58 8.67 15.65
N PHE A 137 -1.52 9.84 16.29
CA PHE A 137 -0.53 10.13 17.31
C PHE A 137 -0.65 9.20 18.52
N LEU A 138 -1.87 9.00 19.04
CA LEU A 138 -2.14 8.09 20.15
C LEU A 138 -1.80 6.63 19.80
N LYS A 139 -2.03 6.23 18.54
CA LYS A 139 -1.63 4.93 18.04
C LYS A 139 -0.12 4.73 18.07
N LEU A 140 0.65 5.72 17.62
CA LEU A 140 2.11 5.70 17.68
C LEU A 140 2.67 5.74 19.11
N LEU A 141 2.02 6.50 20.00
CA LEU A 141 2.46 6.63 21.39
C LEU A 141 2.18 5.38 22.22
N SER A 142 0.94 4.89 22.20
CA SER A 142 0.43 3.88 23.14
C SER A 142 0.29 2.49 22.54
N GLY A 143 0.28 2.37 21.21
CA GLY A 143 -0.01 1.13 20.49
C GLY A 143 -1.48 0.68 20.56
N LYS A 144 -2.31 1.33 21.38
CA LYS A 144 -3.71 0.94 21.62
C LYS A 144 -4.59 1.20 20.39
N PRO A 145 -5.66 0.40 20.20
CA PRO A 145 -6.68 0.72 19.22
C PRO A 145 -7.35 2.05 19.57
N THR A 146 -7.61 2.85 18.55
CA THR A 146 -8.39 4.08 18.63
C THR A 146 -9.54 3.92 17.66
N GLU A 147 -10.77 4.18 18.11
CA GLU A 147 -12.00 3.86 17.35
C GLU A 147 -12.11 4.63 16.03
N ASP A 148 -11.37 5.73 15.88
CA ASP A 148 -11.43 6.64 14.73
C ASP A 148 -10.35 6.40 13.67
N LEU A 149 -9.77 5.19 13.61
CA LEU A 149 -8.80 4.84 12.58
C LEU A 149 -9.37 3.84 11.57
N THR A 150 -9.18 4.16 10.30
CA THR A 150 -9.30 3.17 9.24
C THR A 150 -8.06 2.30 9.22
N VAL A 151 -8.25 0.98 9.19
CA VAL A 151 -7.17 0.01 9.16
C VAL A 151 -7.19 -0.73 7.83
N LYS A 152 -6.03 -0.77 7.18
CA LYS A 152 -5.79 -1.55 5.97
C LYS A 152 -4.48 -2.33 6.08
N TYR A 153 -4.30 -3.27 5.16
CA TYR A 153 -3.09 -4.07 5.05
C TYR A 153 -2.50 -3.87 3.67
N GLU A 154 -1.24 -3.41 3.63
CA GLU A 154 -0.46 -3.25 2.42
C GLU A 154 0.54 -4.39 2.29
N ILE A 155 0.49 -5.09 1.16
CA ILE A 155 1.32 -6.25 0.89
C ILE A 155 2.16 -5.99 -0.36
N ILE A 156 3.47 -5.89 -0.17
CA ILE A 156 4.41 -5.77 -1.29
C ILE A 156 4.77 -7.17 -1.75
N VAL A 157 4.41 -7.50 -2.99
CA VAL A 157 4.52 -8.85 -3.56
C VAL A 157 5.30 -8.83 -4.86
N LYS A 158 6.31 -9.70 -4.97
CA LYS A 158 6.84 -10.09 -6.29
C LYS A 158 5.90 -11.12 -6.90
N CYS A 159 5.21 -10.75 -7.96
CA CYS A 159 4.22 -11.58 -8.65
C CYS A 159 4.81 -12.02 -9.99
N ARG A 160 4.80 -13.32 -10.28
CA ARG A 160 5.23 -13.88 -11.56
C ARG A 160 4.02 -14.09 -12.47
N SER A 161 4.10 -13.50 -13.66
CA SER A 161 3.26 -13.78 -14.82
C SER A 161 3.98 -14.71 -15.82
N GLU A 162 3.31 -15.07 -16.91
CA GLU A 162 3.94 -15.85 -17.99
C GLU A 162 5.13 -15.12 -18.63
N LYS A 163 5.11 -13.77 -18.62
CA LYS A 163 6.08 -12.95 -19.35
C LYS A 163 7.21 -12.44 -18.45
N SER A 164 6.91 -12.14 -17.19
CA SER A 164 7.85 -11.43 -16.32
C SER A 164 7.52 -11.61 -14.84
N THR A 165 8.38 -11.07 -13.98
CA THR A 165 8.13 -10.97 -12.53
C THR A 165 8.22 -9.51 -12.12
N GLU A 166 7.09 -8.96 -11.71
CA GLU A 166 6.94 -7.55 -11.34
C GLU A 166 6.66 -7.41 -9.84
N LEU A 167 6.84 -6.19 -9.34
CA LEU A 167 6.52 -5.83 -7.97
C LEU A 167 5.14 -5.17 -7.93
N PHE A 168 4.31 -5.61 -7.00
CA PHE A 168 2.97 -5.07 -6.79
C PHE A 168 2.76 -4.72 -5.32
N GLU A 169 1.97 -3.68 -5.09
CA GLU A 169 1.35 -3.38 -3.81
C GLU A 169 -0.10 -3.84 -3.86
N TYR A 170 -0.49 -4.70 -2.92
CA TYR A 170 -1.87 -5.13 -2.73
C TYR A 170 -2.42 -4.50 -1.46
N LEU A 171 -3.60 -3.89 -1.58
CA LEU A 171 -4.30 -3.29 -0.46
C LEU A 171 -5.51 -4.14 -0.07
N PHE A 172 -5.63 -4.46 1.22
CA PHE A 172 -6.76 -5.17 1.80
C PHE A 172 -7.37 -4.37 2.95
N THR A 173 -8.67 -4.49 3.15
CA THR A 173 -9.33 -3.96 4.35
C THR A 173 -8.95 -4.77 5.59
N ASP A 174 -9.28 -4.25 6.77
CA ASP A 174 -9.18 -4.96 8.05
C ASP A 174 -9.91 -6.32 8.09
N LYS A 175 -11.00 -6.44 7.32
CA LYS A 175 -11.79 -7.67 7.13
C LYS A 175 -11.21 -8.61 6.06
N GLY A 176 -10.10 -8.23 5.43
CA GLY A 176 -9.45 -9.00 4.38
C GLY A 176 -10.16 -8.93 3.02
N HIS A 177 -11.00 -7.92 2.79
CA HIS A 177 -11.53 -7.68 1.45
C HIS A 177 -10.45 -7.02 0.59
N PHE A 178 -10.23 -7.55 -0.61
CA PHE A 178 -9.33 -6.94 -1.58
C PHE A 178 -9.86 -5.57 -2.01
N VAL A 179 -9.00 -4.56 -1.98
CA VAL A 179 -9.32 -3.19 -2.40
C VAL A 179 -8.75 -2.93 -3.78
N LEU A 180 -7.43 -3.00 -3.94
CA LEU A 180 -6.74 -2.77 -5.20
C LEU A 180 -5.36 -3.45 -5.23
N ALA A 181 -4.83 -3.58 -6.44
CA ALA A 181 -3.45 -4.00 -6.69
C ALA A 181 -2.81 -3.01 -7.66
N SER A 182 -1.67 -2.45 -7.27
CA SER A 182 -0.92 -1.48 -8.07
C SER A 182 0.44 -2.05 -8.43
N GLN A 183 0.80 -2.00 -9.71
CA GLN A 183 2.17 -2.35 -10.11
C GLN A 183 3.12 -1.23 -9.70
N ILE A 184 4.16 -1.55 -8.92
CA ILE A 184 5.18 -0.57 -8.53
C ILE A 184 6.20 -0.42 -9.66
N ILE A 185 6.33 0.80 -10.16
CA ILE A 185 7.32 1.20 -11.16
C ILE A 185 8.28 2.19 -10.52
N PHE A 186 9.54 1.79 -10.37
CA PHE A 186 10.57 2.71 -9.90
C PHE A 186 10.95 3.68 -11.01
N LYS A 187 10.94 5.00 -10.72
CA LYS A 187 11.53 5.96 -11.66
C LYS A 187 13.04 5.70 -11.75
N PRO A 188 13.63 5.70 -12.95
CA PRO A 188 15.07 5.48 -13.10
C PRO A 188 15.84 6.56 -12.34
N SER A 189 16.77 6.13 -11.47
CA SER A 189 17.76 7.03 -10.87
C SER A 189 18.87 7.26 -11.89
N TYR A 190 18.87 8.41 -12.57
CA TYR A 190 20.05 8.84 -13.31
C TYR A 190 21.16 9.13 -12.30
N HIS A 191 22.06 8.18 -12.08
CA HIS A 191 23.39 8.48 -11.56
C HIS A 191 24.21 9.00 -12.74
N LEU A 192 24.12 10.31 -12.99
CA LEU A 192 25.14 10.98 -13.78
C LEU A 192 26.36 11.12 -12.88
N GLU A 193 27.32 10.22 -13.04
CA GLU A 193 28.69 10.46 -12.57
C GLU A 193 29.28 11.59 -13.42
N TYR A 194 29.64 12.70 -12.77
CA TYR A 194 30.50 13.75 -13.33
C TYR A 194 31.86 13.68 -12.64
#